data_AF-A0AAU6QWF4-F1
#
_entry.id   AF-A0AAU6QWF4-F1
#
_cell.length_a   1.000
_cell.length_b   1.000
_cell.length_c   1.000
_cell.angle_alpha   90.00
_cell.angle_beta   90.00
_cell.angle_gamma   90.00
#
_symmetry.space_group_name_H-M   'P 1'
#
loop_
_entity.id
_entity.type
_entity.pdbx_description
1 polymer ?
#
loop_
_entity_poly.entity_id
_entity_poly.type
_entity_poly.pdbx_seq_one_letter_code
_entity_poly.pdbx_strand_id
1 'polypeptide(L)' 'MTWLNGHAYTTVALSDLYHLSVRTMLYAEATYQHASGGAKAALPSLAPSSTSSQASLRFGVQHFF' A
#
# COMPACT_ATOMS: atom_id res chain seq x y z
N MET A 1 -3.62 3.82 12.66
CA MET A 1 -2.33 4.05 13.35
C MET A 1 -2.05 2.83 14.20
N THR A 2 -1.01 2.08 13.86
CA THR A 2 -0.58 0.89 14.61
C THR A 2 0.74 1.19 15.33
N TRP A 3 0.85 0.73 16.57
CA TRP A 3 2.00 0.97 17.44
C TRP A 3 2.84 -0.30 17.52
N LEU A 4 4.14 -0.19 17.22
CA LEU A 4 5.10 -1.27 17.39
C LEU A 4 6.35 -0.68 18.05
N ASN A 5 6.69 -1.16 19.25
CA ASN A 5 7.90 -0.75 19.96
C ASN A 5 8.04 0.78 20.20
N GLY A 6 6.92 1.50 20.39
CA GLY A 6 6.91 2.96 20.55
C GLY A 6 7.01 3.74 19.23
N HIS A 7 7.11 3.06 18.10
CA HIS A 7 7.01 3.65 16.77
C HIS A 7 5.57 3.53 16.24
N ALA A 8 5.02 4.62 15.72
CA ALA A 8 3.72 4.58 15.09
C ALA A 8 3.83 4.57 13.57
N TYR A 9 3.06 3.69 12.96
CA TYR A 9 2.90 3.55 11.52
C TYR A 9 1.50 3.98 11.11
N THR A 10 1.44 4.87 10.13
CA THR A 10 0.20 5.31 9.50
C THR A 10 0.28 4.99 8.03
N THR A 11 -0.59 4.09 7.58
CA THR A 11 -0.75 3.72 6.17
C THR A 11 -2.08 4.22 5.67
N VAL A 12 -2.08 4.85 4.50
CA VAL A 12 -3.27 5.25 3.76
C VAL A 12 -3.20 4.59 2.40
N ALA A 13 -4.29 3.95 1.98
CA ALA A 13 -4.41 3.34 0.67
C ALA A 13 -5.68 3.86 -0.02
N LEU A 14 -5.56 4.12 -1.32
CA LEU A 14 -6.66 4.47 -2.20
C LEU A 14 -6.62 3.51 -3.38
N SER A 15 -7.76 2.93 -3.70
CA SER A 15 -7.87 1.99 -4.83
C SER A 15 -9.05 2.36 -5.72
N ASP A 16 -8.84 2.24 -7.02
CA ASP A 16 -9.87 2.34 -8.05
C ASP A 16 -10.06 0.99 -8.72
N LEU A 17 -11.31 0.56 -8.83
CA LEU A 17 -11.69 -0.75 -9.34
C LEU A 17 -12.60 -0.56 -10.55
N TYR A 18 -12.17 -1.05 -11.70
CA TYR A 18 -12.93 -0.95 -12.94
C TYR A 18 -13.34 -2.33 -13.43
N HIS A 19 -14.64 -2.60 -13.45
CA HIS A 19 -15.19 -3.85 -13.96
C HIS A 19 -15.26 -3.82 -15.49
N LEU A 20 -14.41 -4.62 -16.14
CA LEU A 20 -14.52 -4.90 -17.58
C LEU A 20 -15.67 -5.89 -17.86
N SER A 21 -15.93 -6.82 -16.94
CA SER A 21 -17.04 -7.76 -16.99
C SER A 21 -17.38 -8.28 -15.59
N VAL A 22 -18.40 -9.12 -15.46
CA VAL A 22 -18.72 -9.85 -14.21
C VAL A 22 -17.52 -10.65 -13.69
N ARG A 23 -16.61 -11.06 -14.58
CA ARG A 23 -15.48 -11.94 -14.29
C ARG A 23 -14.14 -11.24 -14.37
N THR A 24 -14.06 -10.03 -14.91
CA THR A 24 -12.78 -9.34 -15.14
C THR A 24 -12.81 -7.93 -14.56
N MET A 25 -11.81 -7.62 -13.74
CA MET A 25 -11.64 -6.32 -13.12
C MET A 25 -10.21 -5.82 -13.33
N LEU A 26 -10.07 -4.54 -13.65
CA LEU A 26 -8.83 -3.80 -13.55
C LEU A 26 -8.78 -3.11 -12.19
N TYR A 27 -7.62 -3.06 -11.58
CA TYR A 27 -7.42 -2.29 -10.35
C TYR A 27 -6.18 -1.41 -10.44
N ALA A 28 -6.30 -0.22 -9.87
CA ALA A 28 -5.20 0.68 -9.59
C ALA A 28 -5.20 0.99 -8.09
N GLU A 29 -4.08 0.83 -7.42
CA GLU A 29 -3.93 1.09 -5.98
C GLU A 29 -2.73 2.02 -5.75
N ALA A 30 -2.95 3.03 -4.93
CA ALA A 30 -1.93 3.91 -4.40
C ALA A 30 -1.89 3.75 -2.87
N THR A 31 -0.74 3.34 -2.34
CA THR A 31 -0.53 3.20 -0.90
C THR A 31 0.62 4.09 -0.45
N TYR A 32 0.41 4.82 0.63
CA TYR A 32 1.42 5.64 1.29
C TYR A 32 1.52 5.22 2.76
N GLN A 33 2.74 5.05 3.25
CA GLN A 33 3.02 4.81 4.65
C GLN A 33 4.00 5.85 5.19
N HIS A 34 3.68 6.36 6.38
CA HIS A 34 4.56 7.17 7.19
C HIS A 34 4.80 6.49 8.55
N ALA A 35 6.07 6.35 8.92
CA ALA A 35 6.55 5.81 10.17
C ALA A 35 7.10 6.94 11.04
N SER A 36 6.89 6.87 12.35
CA SER A 36 7.30 7.91 13.31
C SER A 36 8.24 7.37 14.39
N GLY A 37 8.88 8.27 15.13
CA GLY A 37 9.79 7.90 16.22
C GLY A 37 11.11 7.28 15.76
N GLY A 38 11.59 7.58 14.54
CA GLY A 38 12.86 7.05 14.02
C GLY A 38 12.74 5.70 13.29
N ALA A 39 11.53 5.14 13.20
CA ALA A 39 11.27 3.97 12.37
C ALA A 39 11.31 4.29 10.88
N LYS A 40 11.62 3.26 10.08
CA LYS A 40 11.60 3.30 8.62
C LYS A 40 10.30 2.72 8.09
N ALA A 41 9.74 3.36 7.06
CA ALA A 41 8.55 2.83 6.39
C ALA A 41 8.91 1.55 5.61
N ALA A 42 8.03 0.56 5.66
CA ALA A 42 8.17 -0.73 5.02
C ALA A 42 6.80 -1.24 4.54
N LEU A 43 6.48 -0.91 3.29
CA LEU A 43 5.29 -1.40 2.59
C LEU A 43 5.49 -2.85 2.13
N PRO A 44 4.46 -3.71 2.19
CA PRO A 44 4.55 -5.08 1.69
C PRO A 44 4.99 -5.14 0.22
N SER A 45 5.82 -6.13 -0.10
CA SER A 45 6.40 -6.35 -1.44
C SER A 45 7.40 -5.28 -1.90
N LEU A 46 7.78 -4.34 -1.04
CA LEU A 46 8.91 -3.41 -1.25
C LEU A 46 10.00 -3.68 -0.21
N ALA A 47 11.25 -3.37 -0.56
CA ALA A 47 12.31 -3.27 0.44
C ALA A 47 12.02 -2.10 1.40
N PRO A 48 12.43 -2.18 2.68
CA PRO A 48 12.27 -1.07 3.62
C PRO A 48 12.89 0.22 3.10
N SER A 49 12.17 1.34 3.27
CA SER A 49 12.65 2.67 2.90
C SER A 49 13.87 3.06 3.74
N SER A 50 14.77 3.86 3.18
CA SER A 50 15.83 4.51 3.96
C SER A 50 15.31 5.64 4.86
N THR A 51 14.07 6.09 4.62
CA THR A 51 13.42 7.20 5.32
C THR A 51 12.15 6.75 6.07
N SER A 52 11.53 7.68 6.78
CA SER A 52 10.26 7.50 7.48
C SER A 52 9.05 7.34 6.56
N SER A 53 9.19 7.53 5.25
CA SER A 53 8.07 7.54 4.31
C SER A 53 8.30 6.58 3.15
N GLN A 54 7.24 5.92 2.70
CA GLN A 54 7.26 5.07 1.51
C GLN A 54 5.93 5.14 0.77
N ALA A 55 5.99 5.16 -0.56
CA ALA A 55 4.83 5.13 -1.44
C ALA A 55 4.94 3.95 -2.40
N SER A 56 3.81 3.35 -2.75
CA SER A 56 3.71 2.32 -3.79
C SER A 56 2.51 2.57 -4.68
N LEU A 57 2.70 2.40 -5.99
CA LEU A 57 1.63 2.33 -6.97
C LEU A 57 1.55 0.92 -7.53
N ARG A 58 0.35 0.37 -7.64
CA ARG A 58 0.08 -0.96 -8.19
C ARG A 58 -1.03 -0.88 -9.21
N PHE A 59 -0.87 -1.63 -10.29
CA PHE A 59 -1.87 -1.81 -11.32
C PHE A 59 -1.97 -3.29 -11.62
N GLY A 60 -3.17 -3.80 -11.85
CA GLY A 60 -3.34 -5.20 -12.17
C GLY A 60 -4.70 -5.53 -12.76
N VAL A 61 -4.80 -6.78 -13.19
CA VAL A 61 -6.02 -7.37 -13.75
C VAL A 61 -6.33 -8.63 -12.95
N GLN A 62 -7.58 -8.75 -12.52
CA GLN A 62 -8.09 -9.93 -11.86
C GLN A 62 -9.17 -10.56 -12.74
N HIS A 63 -9.01 -11.85 -13.05
CA HIS A 63 -9.97 -12.62 -13.84
C HIS A 63 -10.45 -13.85 -13.06
N PHE A 64 -11.76 -14.06 -13.02
CA PHE A 64 -12.44 -15.14 -12.31
C PHE A 64 -13.04 -16.15 -13.31
N PHE A 65 -12.56 -17.40 -13.26
CA PHE A 65 -12.99 -18.52 -14.11
C PHE A 65 -14.25 -19.20 -13.59
#